data_AF-A0A2V6XEU9-F1
#
_entry.id   AF-A0A2V6XEU9-F1
#
_cell.length_a   1.000
_cell.length_b   1.000
_cell.length_c   1.000
_cell.angle_alpha   90.00
_cell.angle_beta   90.00
_cell.angle_gamma   90.00
#
_symmetry.space_group_name_H-M   'P 1'
#
loop_
_entity.id
_entity.type
_entity.pdbx_description
1 polymer ?
#
loop_
_entity_poly.entity_id
_entity_poly.type
_entity_poly.pdbx_seq_one_letter_code
_entity_poly.pdbx_strand_id
1 'polypeptide(L)'
;MITTAAGAHHYRFVGIEITTTLSVTTATAYDLVFLEAAGGQTSLTQVPTDIVFDRCYIHGTPTGNVRRGIRLNSARTAVVDSWLSDFHAVDSASQAISGWNGPGPFKIVNNHLEGATENVMIGGADPSVQDLVPSDIEVRHNHFFKPVSWCTGQPMSWCTGTGPHWPVENLLEVNNAQRVLIEGNVLEYNWADAVRGFAVLFTPRNNDGTAPWSTVQDVTFRLNIVRHSASGVNISGADDERVGVPSTAPQSQETARILVQDNFFDDLGPDWGGDGRIFQVVNGPWDALPGFAVLGLTIEHNTARVATAGNSAAAFFGDSPRPENQHQNFSYRNNVTERGQEGVVGTDRSEGAPTLDAYCATPYAFTNNVIIGVPGGSYPGVNWFPPTDADVGFVDYSSGNYALGPGSPYKNQGTDGKDPGADFDALDQATAGVTS
;
A
#
# COMPACT_ATOMS: atom_id res chain seq x y z
N MET A 1 -23.00 4.73 -17.24
CA MET A 1 -22.10 5.77 -16.67
C MET A 1 -22.92 6.80 -15.93
N ILE A 2 -22.53 7.13 -14.70
CA ILE A 2 -23.03 8.28 -13.92
C ILE A 2 -21.99 9.40 -14.01
N THR A 3 -22.42 10.65 -14.19
CA THR A 3 -21.52 11.82 -14.25
C THR A 3 -22.09 12.99 -13.46
N THR A 4 -21.23 13.77 -12.82
CA THR A 4 -21.60 14.96 -12.05
C THR A 4 -21.53 16.24 -12.89
N ALA A 5 -22.47 17.15 -12.66
CA ALA A 5 -22.28 18.55 -13.04
C ALA A 5 -21.28 19.24 -12.10
N ALA A 6 -20.72 20.38 -12.51
CA ALA A 6 -19.89 21.21 -11.62
C ALA A 6 -20.66 21.57 -10.35
N GLY A 7 -20.04 21.35 -9.19
CA GLY A 7 -20.64 21.62 -7.88
C GLY A 7 -21.88 20.77 -7.56
N ALA A 8 -22.14 19.68 -8.29
CA ALA A 8 -23.25 18.78 -7.99
C ALA A 8 -23.10 18.23 -6.56
N HIS A 9 -24.20 18.25 -5.79
CA HIS A 9 -24.12 17.88 -4.39
C HIS A 9 -25.35 17.21 -3.81
N HIS A 10 -25.15 16.52 -2.68
CA HIS A 10 -26.18 15.87 -1.86
C HIS A 10 -26.91 14.72 -2.56
N TYR A 11 -26.13 13.79 -3.13
CA TYR A 11 -26.65 12.58 -3.76
C TYR A 11 -26.31 11.34 -2.94
N ARG A 12 -27.28 10.43 -2.77
CA ARG A 12 -27.04 9.12 -2.16
C ARG A 12 -27.64 8.04 -3.05
N PHE A 13 -26.79 7.12 -3.49
CA PHE A 13 -27.14 5.91 -4.21
C PHE A 13 -27.19 4.76 -3.22
N VAL A 14 -28.31 4.03 -3.18
CA VAL A 14 -28.52 2.92 -2.23
C VAL A 14 -29.00 1.69 -2.97
N GLY A 15 -28.27 0.58 -2.90
CA GLY A 15 -28.74 -0.68 -3.51
C GLY A 15 -28.79 -0.66 -5.03
N ILE A 16 -27.99 0.19 -5.69
CA ILE A 16 -28.01 0.37 -7.14
C ILE A 16 -26.90 -0.44 -7.80
N GLU A 17 -27.24 -1.08 -8.92
CA GLU A 17 -26.30 -1.69 -9.85
C GLU A 17 -25.84 -0.66 -10.90
N ILE A 18 -24.54 -0.51 -11.08
CA ILE A 18 -23.93 0.37 -12.09
C ILE A 18 -22.95 -0.46 -12.90
N THR A 19 -23.26 -0.68 -14.18
CA THR A 19 -22.44 -1.52 -15.05
C THR A 19 -22.33 -0.99 -16.49
N THR A 20 -21.61 -1.73 -17.32
CA THR A 20 -21.45 -1.55 -18.76
C THR A 20 -21.78 -2.84 -19.50
N THR A 21 -22.13 -2.74 -20.78
CA THR A 21 -22.36 -3.90 -21.65
C THR A 21 -21.15 -4.24 -22.53
N LEU A 22 -20.01 -3.56 -22.33
CA LEU A 22 -18.78 -3.84 -23.08
C LEU A 22 -18.30 -5.25 -22.75
N SER A 23 -18.09 -6.08 -23.76
CA SER A 23 -17.57 -7.45 -23.63
C SER A 23 -16.37 -7.71 -24.55
N VAL A 24 -15.71 -6.64 -24.99
CA VAL A 24 -14.57 -6.65 -25.93
C VAL A 24 -13.46 -5.73 -25.42
N THR A 25 -12.24 -5.98 -25.86
CA THR A 25 -11.06 -5.18 -25.52
C THR A 25 -10.74 -4.10 -26.57
N THR A 26 -11.48 -4.03 -27.67
CA THR A 26 -11.30 -3.02 -28.74
C THR A 26 -11.96 -1.67 -28.44
N ALA A 27 -12.67 -1.57 -27.31
CA ALA A 27 -13.31 -0.35 -26.83
C ALA A 27 -13.22 -0.32 -25.30
N THR A 28 -13.17 0.88 -24.73
CA THR A 28 -12.90 1.07 -23.30
C THR A 28 -13.95 1.96 -22.65
N ALA A 29 -14.52 1.50 -21.53
CA ALA A 29 -15.23 2.36 -20.61
C ALA A 29 -14.21 3.00 -19.65
N TYR A 30 -14.05 4.32 -19.72
CA TYR A 30 -13.04 4.99 -18.90
C TYR A 30 -13.43 5.05 -17.42
N ASP A 31 -14.71 5.30 -17.13
CA ASP A 31 -15.23 5.45 -15.77
C ASP A 31 -16.68 4.96 -15.77
N LEU A 32 -17.11 4.17 -14.78
CA LEU A 32 -18.54 3.88 -14.58
C LEU A 32 -19.22 5.00 -13.79
N VAL A 33 -18.50 5.59 -12.85
CA VAL A 33 -18.90 6.76 -12.07
C VAL A 33 -17.81 7.84 -12.20
N PHE A 34 -18.19 8.97 -12.81
CA PHE A 34 -17.33 10.11 -13.04
C PHE A 34 -17.69 11.26 -12.09
N LEU A 35 -16.99 11.36 -10.95
CA LEU A 35 -17.19 12.45 -9.98
C LEU A 35 -16.17 13.56 -10.23
N GLU A 36 -16.43 14.38 -11.23
CA GLU A 36 -15.66 15.58 -11.58
C GLU A 36 -16.56 16.51 -12.40
N ALA A 37 -16.30 17.81 -12.38
CA ALA A 37 -17.01 18.75 -13.24
C ALA A 37 -16.84 18.38 -14.73
N ALA A 38 -17.91 18.50 -15.52
CA ALA A 38 -17.84 18.31 -16.97
C ALA A 38 -16.81 19.29 -17.60
N GLY A 39 -15.81 18.74 -18.29
CA GLY A 39 -14.69 19.53 -18.84
C GLY A 39 -13.51 19.74 -17.88
N GLY A 40 -13.55 19.15 -16.68
CA GLY A 40 -12.52 19.26 -15.65
C GLY A 40 -12.81 20.32 -14.60
N GLN A 41 -12.12 20.24 -13.46
CA GLN A 41 -12.21 21.21 -12.36
C GLN A 41 -10.84 21.79 -11.99
N THR A 42 -10.78 23.10 -11.82
CA THR A 42 -9.56 23.86 -11.49
C THR A 42 -9.71 24.69 -10.21
N SER A 43 -10.88 24.65 -9.58
CA SER A 43 -11.16 25.32 -8.31
C SER A 43 -12.11 24.50 -7.44
N LEU A 44 -12.03 24.68 -6.13
CA LEU A 44 -12.85 23.95 -5.16
C LEU A 44 -14.36 24.19 -5.33
N THR A 45 -14.78 25.31 -5.91
CA THR A 45 -16.19 25.62 -6.15
C THR A 45 -16.83 24.78 -7.25
N GLN A 46 -16.02 24.14 -8.11
CA GLN A 46 -16.48 23.24 -9.17
C GLN A 46 -16.57 21.78 -8.70
N VAL A 47 -15.94 21.46 -7.58
CA VAL A 47 -15.81 20.09 -7.08
C VAL A 47 -17.19 19.57 -6.65
N PRO A 48 -17.66 18.42 -7.20
CA PRO A 48 -18.89 17.79 -6.73
C PRO A 48 -18.70 17.24 -5.31
N THR A 49 -19.75 17.26 -4.49
CA THR A 49 -19.58 17.00 -3.05
C THR A 49 -20.80 16.41 -2.34
N ASP A 50 -20.62 15.81 -1.17
CA ASP A 50 -21.71 15.16 -0.41
C ASP A 50 -22.37 14.05 -1.23
N ILE A 51 -21.56 13.09 -1.68
CA ILE A 51 -21.98 11.97 -2.53
C ILE A 51 -21.74 10.66 -1.79
N VAL A 52 -22.75 9.80 -1.73
CA VAL A 52 -22.67 8.52 -1.02
C VAL A 52 -23.10 7.37 -1.93
N PHE A 53 -22.29 6.32 -1.98
CA PHE A 53 -22.61 5.00 -2.52
C PHE A 53 -22.69 4.03 -1.34
N ASP A 54 -23.86 3.42 -1.15
CA ASP A 54 -24.18 2.56 -0.01
C ASP A 54 -24.84 1.27 -0.51
N ARG A 55 -24.21 0.12 -0.26
CA ARG A 55 -24.70 -1.19 -0.76
C ARG A 55 -24.87 -1.23 -2.27
N CYS A 56 -23.99 -0.55 -3.01
CA CYS A 56 -24.03 -0.55 -4.46
C CYS A 56 -23.23 -1.72 -5.03
N TYR A 57 -23.63 -2.19 -6.21
CA TYR A 57 -22.83 -3.11 -7.02
C TYR A 57 -22.35 -2.36 -8.27
N ILE A 58 -21.06 -2.06 -8.35
CA ILE A 58 -20.48 -1.26 -9.44
C ILE A 58 -19.44 -2.11 -10.13
N HIS A 59 -19.69 -2.55 -11.35
CA HIS A 59 -18.83 -3.56 -11.95
C HIS A 59 -18.68 -3.45 -13.46
N GLY A 60 -17.54 -3.89 -13.94
CA GLY A 60 -17.30 -4.13 -15.36
C GLY A 60 -17.96 -5.42 -15.86
N THR A 61 -17.34 -6.02 -16.87
CA THR A 61 -17.69 -7.37 -17.34
C THR A 61 -16.41 -8.20 -17.43
N PRO A 62 -16.49 -9.54 -17.44
CA PRO A 62 -15.29 -10.39 -17.38
C PRO A 62 -14.27 -10.21 -18.52
N THR A 63 -14.63 -9.54 -19.61
CA THR A 63 -13.76 -9.34 -20.78
C THR A 63 -13.72 -7.91 -21.31
N GLY A 64 -14.61 -7.03 -20.86
CA GLY A 64 -14.66 -5.65 -21.33
C GLY A 64 -13.55 -4.80 -20.74
N ASN A 65 -12.93 -3.92 -21.52
CA ASN A 65 -12.02 -2.93 -20.93
C ASN A 65 -12.83 -1.91 -20.11
N VAL A 66 -12.61 -1.89 -18.80
CA VAL A 66 -13.14 -0.88 -17.89
C VAL A 66 -12.01 -0.34 -17.04
N ARG A 67 -11.66 0.93 -17.26
CA ARG A 67 -10.55 1.53 -16.52
C ARG A 67 -10.93 1.82 -15.09
N ARG A 68 -12.07 2.47 -14.82
CA ARG A 68 -12.40 2.85 -13.43
C ARG A 68 -13.82 2.53 -13.03
N GLY A 69 -13.97 2.04 -11.81
CA GLY A 69 -15.25 2.03 -11.11
C GLY A 69 -15.68 3.44 -10.78
N ILE A 70 -14.97 4.07 -9.85
CA ILE A 70 -15.24 5.43 -9.39
C ILE A 70 -14.01 6.31 -9.55
N ARG A 71 -14.14 7.37 -10.36
CA ARG A 71 -13.26 8.54 -10.30
C ARG A 71 -13.65 9.40 -9.10
N LEU A 72 -12.80 9.47 -8.09
CA LEU A 72 -13.04 10.12 -6.80
C LEU A 72 -12.56 11.58 -6.77
N ASN A 73 -12.75 12.33 -7.86
CA ASN A 73 -12.38 13.76 -7.93
C ASN A 73 -13.47 14.66 -7.29
N SER A 74 -13.93 14.28 -6.10
CA SER A 74 -15.03 14.92 -5.35
C SER A 74 -14.60 15.30 -3.93
N ALA A 75 -15.51 15.88 -3.14
CA ALA A 75 -15.29 16.19 -1.72
C ALA A 75 -16.40 15.59 -0.84
N ARG A 76 -16.08 15.17 0.39
CA ARG A 76 -17.08 14.54 1.30
C ARG A 76 -17.81 13.38 0.62
N THR A 77 -17.04 12.40 0.16
CA THR A 77 -17.56 11.25 -0.58
C THR A 77 -17.39 9.97 0.20
N ALA A 78 -18.45 9.15 0.24
CA ALA A 78 -18.44 7.86 0.92
C ALA A 78 -18.80 6.73 -0.06
N VAL A 79 -18.01 5.66 -0.04
CA VAL A 79 -18.27 4.38 -0.70
C VAL A 79 -18.28 3.35 0.42
N VAL A 80 -19.47 2.85 0.75
CA VAL A 80 -19.68 1.98 1.91
C VAL A 80 -20.49 0.76 1.57
N ASP A 81 -20.18 -0.36 2.23
CA ASP A 81 -20.94 -1.61 2.16
C ASP A 81 -21.13 -2.12 0.71
N SER A 82 -20.24 -1.74 -0.22
CA SER A 82 -20.44 -1.89 -1.67
C SER A 82 -19.51 -2.92 -2.30
N TRP A 83 -19.90 -3.43 -3.46
CA TRP A 83 -19.11 -4.39 -4.24
C TRP A 83 -18.64 -3.74 -5.54
N LEU A 84 -17.32 -3.62 -5.72
CA LEU A 84 -16.68 -3.03 -6.88
C LEU A 84 -15.79 -4.07 -7.56
N SER A 85 -16.15 -4.55 -8.75
CA SER A 85 -15.45 -5.67 -9.41
C SER A 85 -15.23 -5.51 -10.92
N ASP A 86 -14.39 -6.36 -11.50
CA ASP A 86 -14.12 -6.42 -12.96
C ASP A 86 -13.59 -5.10 -13.57
N PHE A 87 -12.68 -4.43 -12.87
CA PHE A 87 -11.97 -3.24 -13.37
C PHE A 87 -10.59 -3.60 -13.92
N HIS A 88 -10.53 -3.86 -15.22
CA HIS A 88 -9.32 -4.25 -15.95
C HIS A 88 -9.31 -3.70 -17.38
N ALA A 89 -8.13 -3.44 -17.93
CA ALA A 89 -7.96 -3.04 -19.33
C ALA A 89 -6.56 -3.43 -19.86
N VAL A 90 -6.48 -4.02 -21.06
CA VAL A 90 -5.24 -4.62 -21.61
C VAL A 90 -4.07 -3.63 -21.70
N ASP A 91 -4.32 -2.38 -22.10
CA ASP A 91 -3.27 -1.41 -22.43
C ASP A 91 -3.35 -0.12 -21.59
N SER A 92 -3.91 -0.19 -20.38
CA SER A 92 -4.04 1.00 -19.54
C SER A 92 -4.27 0.68 -18.06
N ALA A 93 -3.78 1.56 -17.19
CA ALA A 93 -4.09 1.51 -15.77
C ALA A 93 -5.60 1.51 -15.50
N SER A 94 -6.01 0.68 -14.54
CA SER A 94 -7.40 0.40 -14.20
C SER A 94 -7.60 0.17 -12.70
N GLN A 95 -8.61 0.83 -12.12
CA GLN A 95 -8.84 0.90 -10.68
C GLN A 95 -10.30 0.71 -10.25
N ALA A 96 -10.53 0.13 -9.08
CA ALA A 96 -11.87 0.13 -8.48
C ALA A 96 -12.24 1.58 -8.11
N ILE A 97 -11.34 2.26 -7.40
CA ILE A 97 -11.49 3.65 -6.98
C ILE A 97 -10.17 4.38 -7.21
N SER A 98 -10.20 5.53 -7.89
CA SER A 98 -9.02 6.39 -7.99
C SER A 98 -9.40 7.86 -8.02
N GLY A 99 -8.62 8.72 -7.37
CA GLY A 99 -8.84 10.17 -7.37
C GLY A 99 -7.58 10.97 -7.12
N TRP A 100 -7.37 12.00 -7.91
CA TRP A 100 -6.20 12.89 -7.86
C TRP A 100 -6.57 14.37 -7.72
N ASN A 101 -7.79 14.75 -8.08
CA ASN A 101 -8.25 16.14 -8.14
C ASN A 101 -9.43 16.43 -7.18
N GLY A 102 -9.65 15.57 -6.19
CA GLY A 102 -10.67 15.71 -5.15
C GLY A 102 -10.03 16.00 -3.78
N PRO A 103 -10.50 17.00 -3.01
CA PRO A 103 -9.83 17.43 -1.77
C PRO A 103 -10.09 16.51 -0.56
N GLY A 104 -11.02 15.55 -0.65
CA GLY A 104 -11.53 14.82 0.51
C GLY A 104 -12.54 15.64 1.34
N PRO A 105 -12.95 15.15 2.53
CA PRO A 105 -12.67 13.83 3.09
C PRO A 105 -13.25 12.69 2.24
N PHE A 106 -12.65 11.51 2.36
CA PHE A 106 -13.10 10.28 1.72
C PHE A 106 -13.34 9.17 2.73
N LYS A 107 -14.43 8.43 2.56
CA LYS A 107 -14.73 7.22 3.34
C LYS A 107 -14.89 6.04 2.39
N ILE A 108 -14.00 5.06 2.49
CA ILE A 108 -14.02 3.81 1.73
C ILE A 108 -14.07 2.69 2.77
N VAL A 109 -15.27 2.24 3.13
CA VAL A 109 -15.45 1.33 4.27
C VAL A 109 -16.33 0.13 3.95
N ASN A 110 -15.90 -1.07 4.33
CA ASN A 110 -16.66 -2.31 4.18
C ASN A 110 -17.02 -2.62 2.71
N ASN A 111 -16.04 -2.52 1.80
CA ASN A 111 -16.24 -2.81 0.39
C ASN A 111 -15.43 -4.03 -0.05
N HIS A 112 -15.92 -4.71 -1.09
CA HIS A 112 -15.09 -5.58 -1.92
C HIS A 112 -14.59 -4.77 -3.11
N LEU A 113 -13.28 -4.80 -3.38
CA LEU A 113 -12.62 -3.90 -4.33
C LEU A 113 -11.67 -4.70 -5.24
N GLU A 114 -12.00 -4.78 -6.53
CA GLU A 114 -11.13 -5.36 -7.55
C GLU A 114 -10.68 -4.32 -8.57
N GLY A 115 -9.41 -4.35 -8.94
CA GLY A 115 -8.81 -3.47 -9.92
C GLY A 115 -7.48 -4.08 -10.34
N ALA A 116 -7.27 -4.26 -11.64
CA ALA A 116 -6.12 -5.02 -12.14
C ALA A 116 -4.82 -4.28 -11.82
N THR A 117 -4.74 -2.97 -12.09
CA THR A 117 -3.57 -2.20 -11.67
C THR A 117 -3.68 -1.90 -10.17
N GLU A 118 -4.49 -0.92 -9.75
CA GLU A 118 -4.72 -0.63 -8.33
C GLU A 118 -6.15 -0.92 -7.90
N ASN A 119 -6.42 -1.50 -6.73
CA ASN A 119 -7.82 -1.50 -6.27
C ASN A 119 -8.21 -0.07 -5.83
N VAL A 120 -7.34 0.59 -5.04
CA VAL A 120 -7.50 2.00 -4.65
C VAL A 120 -6.21 2.77 -4.91
N MET A 121 -6.34 3.90 -5.60
CA MET A 121 -5.23 4.86 -5.79
C MET A 121 -5.66 6.28 -5.43
N ILE A 122 -4.95 6.92 -4.50
CA ILE A 122 -5.12 8.34 -4.17
C ILE A 122 -3.92 9.13 -4.70
N GLY A 123 -4.15 9.95 -5.72
CA GLY A 123 -3.11 10.53 -6.57
C GLY A 123 -3.08 9.85 -7.94
N GLY A 124 -1.88 9.75 -8.54
CA GLY A 124 -1.65 9.13 -9.86
C GLY A 124 -1.69 10.11 -11.04
N ALA A 125 -2.00 11.38 -10.78
CA ALA A 125 -1.83 12.50 -11.70
C ALA A 125 -1.74 13.80 -10.90
N ASP A 126 -1.20 14.86 -11.51
CA ASP A 126 -1.16 16.17 -10.88
C ASP A 126 -2.59 16.76 -10.76
N PRO A 127 -3.02 17.23 -9.57
CA PRO A 127 -4.30 17.93 -9.43
C PRO A 127 -4.32 19.21 -10.26
N SER A 128 -5.42 19.44 -10.98
CA SER A 128 -5.66 20.71 -11.68
C SER A 128 -6.13 21.82 -10.75
N VAL A 129 -6.62 21.48 -9.56
CA VAL A 129 -6.87 22.45 -8.49
C VAL A 129 -5.55 22.78 -7.78
N GLN A 130 -5.19 24.07 -7.80
CA GLN A 130 -3.97 24.58 -7.18
C GLN A 130 -3.88 24.22 -5.68
N ASP A 131 -2.67 23.83 -5.24
CA ASP A 131 -2.34 23.49 -3.85
C ASP A 131 -3.17 22.35 -3.24
N LEU A 132 -3.81 21.52 -4.06
CA LEU A 132 -4.67 20.43 -3.59
C LEU A 132 -3.83 19.22 -3.16
N VAL A 133 -3.98 18.85 -1.88
CA VAL A 133 -3.57 17.57 -1.32
C VAL A 133 -4.83 16.89 -0.76
N PRO A 134 -5.30 15.77 -1.33
CA PRO A 134 -6.42 15.00 -0.78
C PRO A 134 -6.20 14.72 0.70
N SER A 135 -7.20 14.99 1.53
CA SER A 135 -7.02 14.91 2.98
C SER A 135 -8.16 14.21 3.70
N ASP A 136 -7.89 13.74 4.92
CA ASP A 136 -8.89 13.21 5.86
C ASP A 136 -9.61 11.98 5.26
N ILE A 137 -8.82 10.92 5.04
CA ILE A 137 -9.22 9.72 4.32
C ILE A 137 -9.33 8.54 5.27
N GLU A 138 -10.47 7.85 5.25
CA GLU A 138 -10.74 6.62 6.00
C GLU A 138 -10.90 5.44 5.02
N VAL A 139 -9.96 4.49 5.05
CA VAL A 139 -9.99 3.23 4.29
C VAL A 139 -10.05 2.08 5.28
N ARG A 140 -11.23 1.53 5.56
CA ARG A 140 -11.38 0.54 6.62
C ARG A 140 -12.22 -0.66 6.26
N HIS A 141 -11.85 -1.81 6.80
CA HIS A 141 -12.67 -3.01 6.74
C HIS A 141 -12.99 -3.46 5.30
N ASN A 142 -12.13 -3.15 4.32
CA ASN A 142 -12.35 -3.54 2.93
C ASN A 142 -11.58 -4.82 2.58
N HIS A 143 -12.12 -5.56 1.62
CA HIS A 143 -11.44 -6.65 0.94
C HIS A 143 -10.87 -6.14 -0.39
N PHE A 144 -9.56 -5.98 -0.41
CA PHE A 144 -8.78 -5.67 -1.60
C PHE A 144 -8.37 -6.99 -2.25
N PHE A 145 -8.90 -7.24 -3.44
CA PHE A 145 -8.81 -8.54 -4.09
C PHE A 145 -8.43 -8.38 -5.55
N LYS A 146 -7.63 -9.32 -6.04
CA LYS A 146 -7.35 -9.49 -7.47
C LYS A 146 -7.69 -10.93 -7.84
N PRO A 147 -8.68 -11.16 -8.72
CA PRO A 147 -9.00 -12.50 -9.19
C PRO A 147 -7.79 -13.20 -9.80
N VAL A 148 -7.42 -14.36 -9.26
CA VAL A 148 -6.32 -15.19 -9.81
C VAL A 148 -6.55 -15.62 -11.27
N SER A 149 -7.81 -15.60 -11.73
CA SER A 149 -8.18 -15.81 -13.13
C SER A 149 -7.65 -14.72 -14.08
N TRP A 150 -7.29 -13.54 -13.56
CA TRP A 150 -6.66 -12.46 -14.32
C TRP A 150 -5.18 -12.71 -14.58
N CYS A 151 -4.55 -13.60 -13.81
CA CYS A 151 -3.18 -14.02 -14.07
C CYS A 151 -3.14 -14.88 -15.34
N THR A 152 -2.90 -14.24 -16.48
CA THR A 152 -2.77 -14.87 -17.80
C THR A 152 -1.38 -14.66 -18.34
N GLY A 153 -0.70 -15.75 -18.75
CA GLY A 153 0.58 -15.68 -19.46
C GLY A 153 1.79 -15.34 -18.59
N GLN A 154 1.64 -15.30 -17.27
CA GLN A 154 2.73 -15.04 -16.33
C GLN A 154 3.45 -16.34 -15.91
N PRO A 155 4.70 -16.26 -15.41
CA PRO A 155 5.53 -17.45 -15.19
C PRO A 155 5.21 -18.27 -13.92
N MET A 156 4.32 -17.79 -13.05
CA MET A 156 3.99 -18.44 -11.77
C MET A 156 3.16 -19.72 -11.98
N SER A 157 3.43 -20.79 -11.22
CA SER A 157 2.84 -22.12 -11.46
C SER A 157 1.32 -22.21 -11.22
N TRP A 158 0.77 -21.36 -10.36
CA TRP A 158 -0.68 -21.25 -10.10
C TRP A 158 -1.39 -20.32 -11.08
N CYS A 159 -0.65 -19.60 -11.93
CA CYS A 159 -1.19 -18.65 -12.90
C CYS A 159 -1.81 -19.39 -14.09
N THR A 160 -3.10 -19.69 -14.01
CA THR A 160 -3.82 -20.50 -15.01
C THR A 160 -4.91 -19.73 -15.74
N GLY A 161 -4.89 -18.40 -15.71
CA GLY A 161 -5.84 -17.57 -16.44
C GLY A 161 -5.77 -17.81 -17.95
N THR A 162 -6.93 -17.81 -18.61
CA THR A 162 -7.06 -18.02 -20.06
C THR A 162 -7.72 -16.84 -20.78
N GLY A 163 -7.95 -15.73 -20.05
CA GLY A 163 -8.59 -14.53 -20.57
C GLY A 163 -7.61 -13.63 -21.32
N PRO A 164 -7.98 -12.37 -21.61
CA PRO A 164 -7.01 -11.35 -21.93
C PRO A 164 -6.01 -11.18 -20.79
N HIS A 165 -4.77 -10.80 -21.12
CA HIS A 165 -3.81 -10.37 -20.12
C HIS A 165 -4.20 -8.96 -19.65
N TRP A 166 -4.43 -8.84 -18.34
CA TRP A 166 -4.66 -7.58 -17.66
C TRP A 166 -3.38 -7.22 -16.93
N PRO A 167 -2.76 -6.05 -17.20
CA PRO A 167 -1.57 -5.63 -16.48
C PRO A 167 -1.92 -5.50 -15.00
N VAL A 168 -1.12 -6.16 -14.16
CA VAL A 168 -1.29 -6.12 -12.70
C VAL A 168 -0.24 -5.27 -12.01
N GLU A 169 -0.73 -4.43 -11.08
CA GLU A 169 0.06 -3.59 -10.19
C GLU A 169 -0.36 -3.81 -8.73
N ASN A 170 -0.18 -2.83 -7.85
CA ASN A 170 -0.38 -2.92 -6.39
C ASN A 170 -1.86 -2.98 -5.96
N LEU A 171 -2.15 -3.31 -4.69
CA LEU A 171 -3.54 -3.28 -4.17
C LEU A 171 -3.95 -1.86 -3.75
N LEU A 172 -3.06 -1.16 -3.07
CA LEU A 172 -3.29 0.19 -2.54
C LEU A 172 -2.09 1.10 -2.84
N GLU A 173 -2.38 2.31 -3.31
CA GLU A 173 -1.36 3.32 -3.55
C GLU A 173 -1.79 4.73 -3.16
N VAL A 174 -0.84 5.44 -2.55
CA VAL A 174 -0.99 6.82 -2.13
C VAL A 174 0.20 7.61 -2.65
N ASN A 175 -0.09 8.50 -3.60
CA ASN A 175 0.91 9.31 -4.30
C ASN A 175 0.73 10.81 -4.04
N ASN A 176 -0.43 11.22 -3.55
CA ASN A 176 -0.65 12.55 -3.01
C ASN A 176 -1.80 12.48 -2.00
N ALA A 177 -1.51 12.51 -0.70
CA ALA A 177 -2.52 12.61 0.34
C ALA A 177 -1.93 12.98 1.71
N GLN A 178 -2.79 13.44 2.61
CA GLN A 178 -2.44 13.61 4.02
C GLN A 178 -3.57 13.22 4.98
N ARG A 179 -3.21 12.79 6.20
CA ARG A 179 -4.15 12.38 7.25
C ARG A 179 -5.03 11.21 6.77
N VAL A 180 -4.38 10.07 6.59
CA VAL A 180 -4.96 8.85 6.03
C VAL A 180 -4.96 7.75 7.08
N LEU A 181 -6.13 7.15 7.35
CA LEU A 181 -6.29 5.97 8.18
C LEU A 181 -6.63 4.77 7.29
N ILE A 182 -5.75 3.77 7.29
CA ILE A 182 -5.94 2.47 6.61
C ILE A 182 -5.96 1.39 7.69
N GLU A 183 -7.14 0.87 8.01
CA GLU A 183 -7.30 -0.05 9.14
C GLU A 183 -8.29 -1.20 8.94
N GLY A 184 -7.93 -2.40 9.39
CA GLY A 184 -8.86 -3.53 9.41
C GLY A 184 -9.12 -4.12 8.03
N ASN A 185 -8.27 -3.86 7.04
CA ASN A 185 -8.46 -4.36 5.67
C ASN A 185 -7.78 -5.72 5.46
N VAL A 186 -8.28 -6.49 4.51
CA VAL A 186 -7.59 -7.69 3.97
C VAL A 186 -7.18 -7.37 2.54
N LEU A 187 -5.88 -7.44 2.27
CA LEU A 187 -5.24 -7.16 0.99
C LEU A 187 -4.58 -8.43 0.46
N GLU A 188 -5.07 -8.97 -0.66
CA GLU A 188 -4.60 -10.28 -1.14
C GLU A 188 -4.58 -10.47 -2.66
N TYR A 189 -3.76 -11.45 -3.08
CA TYR A 189 -3.54 -11.90 -4.45
C TYR A 189 -2.84 -10.88 -5.35
N ASN A 190 -1.68 -10.40 -4.92
CA ASN A 190 -0.91 -9.39 -5.63
C ASN A 190 0.37 -9.99 -6.23
N TRP A 191 0.53 -10.03 -7.54
CA TRP A 191 1.72 -10.64 -8.16
C TRP A 191 2.54 -9.63 -8.96
N ALA A 192 3.81 -9.97 -9.18
CA ALA A 192 4.67 -9.21 -10.07
C ALA A 192 4.22 -9.40 -11.53
N ASP A 193 3.97 -8.30 -12.21
CA ASP A 193 3.60 -8.25 -13.63
C ASP A 193 4.08 -6.93 -14.25
N ALA A 194 3.22 -5.90 -14.32
CA ALA A 194 3.59 -4.61 -14.90
C ALA A 194 4.61 -3.85 -14.02
N VAL A 195 4.60 -4.13 -12.72
CA VAL A 195 5.54 -3.61 -11.72
C VAL A 195 6.06 -4.74 -10.82
N ARG A 196 6.95 -4.42 -9.87
CA ARG A 196 7.60 -5.41 -8.99
C ARG A 196 6.65 -6.18 -8.05
N GLY A 197 5.39 -5.76 -7.92
CA GLY A 197 4.39 -6.44 -7.11
C GLY A 197 4.47 -6.15 -5.61
N PHE A 198 4.77 -4.91 -5.19
CA PHE A 198 4.48 -4.50 -3.81
C PHE A 198 2.96 -4.39 -3.63
N ALA A 199 2.42 -4.82 -2.49
CA ALA A 199 0.98 -4.72 -2.23
C ALA A 199 0.54 -3.28 -1.93
N VAL A 200 1.39 -2.52 -1.25
CA VAL A 200 1.08 -1.16 -0.76
C VAL A 200 2.20 -0.19 -1.09
N LEU A 201 1.85 0.96 -1.68
CA LEU A 201 2.78 2.04 -2.02
C LEU A 201 2.45 3.33 -1.28
N PHE A 202 3.45 3.89 -0.59
CA PHE A 202 3.47 5.25 -0.06
C PHE A 202 4.58 6.02 -0.76
N THR A 203 4.25 6.60 -1.91
CA THR A 203 5.24 7.06 -2.90
C THR A 203 4.79 8.39 -3.50
N PRO A 204 5.18 9.53 -2.94
CA PRO A 204 4.72 10.83 -3.43
C PRO A 204 5.07 11.00 -4.91
N ARG A 205 4.13 11.58 -5.67
CA ARG A 205 4.30 11.88 -7.10
C ARG A 205 3.89 13.31 -7.44
N ASN A 206 4.75 13.97 -8.20
CA ASN A 206 4.49 15.20 -8.94
C ASN A 206 4.61 14.85 -10.43
N ASN A 207 3.73 13.95 -10.90
CA ASN A 207 3.82 13.21 -12.15
C ASN A 207 4.24 14.07 -13.36
N ASP A 208 3.62 15.24 -13.51
CA ASP A 208 3.87 16.13 -14.66
C ASP A 208 4.72 17.35 -14.29
N GLY A 209 5.13 17.47 -13.02
CA GLY A 209 5.93 18.58 -12.52
C GLY A 209 5.13 19.85 -12.19
N THR A 210 3.81 19.76 -12.16
CA THR A 210 2.88 20.89 -11.96
C THR A 210 2.29 20.98 -10.56
N ALA A 211 2.46 19.93 -9.74
CA ALA A 211 2.02 19.84 -8.36
C ALA A 211 3.19 19.64 -7.37
N PRO A 212 4.10 20.62 -7.21
CA PRO A 212 5.22 20.50 -6.27
C PRO A 212 4.81 20.41 -4.80
N TRP A 213 3.54 20.65 -4.47
CA TRP A 213 2.99 20.46 -3.14
C TRP A 213 2.60 19.01 -2.83
N SER A 214 2.63 18.09 -3.82
CA SER A 214 2.28 16.69 -3.63
C SER A 214 3.13 16.05 -2.52
N THR A 215 2.49 15.31 -1.62
CA THR A 215 3.13 14.66 -0.47
C THR A 215 2.38 13.39 -0.07
N VAL A 216 3.04 12.50 0.67
CA VAL A 216 2.38 11.41 1.39
C VAL A 216 2.73 11.59 2.86
N GLN A 217 1.77 12.06 3.66
CA GLN A 217 2.05 12.33 5.06
C GLN A 217 0.91 12.04 6.04
N ASP A 218 1.25 11.83 7.31
CA ASP A 218 0.27 11.54 8.36
C ASP A 218 -0.58 10.30 8.01
N VAL A 219 0.10 9.20 7.67
CA VAL A 219 -0.56 7.93 7.29
C VAL A 219 -0.44 6.94 8.44
N THR A 220 -1.57 6.37 8.86
CA THR A 220 -1.63 5.23 9.76
C THR A 220 -2.12 4.00 9.00
N PHE A 221 -1.25 3.01 8.84
CA PHE A 221 -1.56 1.70 8.29
C PHE A 221 -1.50 0.68 9.42
N ARG A 222 -2.67 0.26 9.93
CA ARG A 222 -2.71 -0.64 11.09
C ARG A 222 -3.79 -1.71 11.07
N LEU A 223 -3.57 -2.82 11.77
CA LEU A 223 -4.56 -3.90 11.87
C LEU A 223 -5.02 -4.41 10.50
N ASN A 224 -4.12 -4.44 9.52
CA ASN A 224 -4.42 -5.00 8.19
C ASN A 224 -3.76 -6.36 8.04
N ILE A 225 -4.39 -7.23 7.24
CA ILE A 225 -3.78 -8.45 6.72
C ILE A 225 -3.34 -8.18 5.29
N VAL A 226 -2.06 -8.37 5.00
CA VAL A 226 -1.51 -8.35 3.64
C VAL A 226 -0.96 -9.74 3.36
N ARG A 227 -1.55 -10.45 2.40
CA ARG A 227 -1.12 -11.81 2.11
C ARG A 227 -1.15 -12.16 0.63
N HIS A 228 -0.60 -13.31 0.27
CA HIS A 228 -0.65 -13.81 -1.10
C HIS A 228 -0.07 -12.76 -2.06
N SER A 229 1.14 -12.27 -1.78
CA SER A 229 1.70 -11.11 -2.45
C SER A 229 3.17 -11.25 -2.83
N ALA A 230 3.58 -10.63 -3.95
CA ALA A 230 4.97 -10.55 -4.39
C ALA A 230 5.86 -9.89 -3.34
N SER A 231 5.43 -8.74 -2.79
CA SER A 231 6.11 -8.00 -1.73
C SER A 231 5.10 -7.23 -0.87
N GLY A 232 5.54 -6.71 0.28
CA GLY A 232 4.70 -6.00 1.25
C GLY A 232 4.55 -4.51 0.92
N VAL A 233 5.21 -3.64 1.69
CA VAL A 233 5.05 -2.18 1.62
C VAL A 233 6.29 -1.51 1.03
N ASN A 234 6.09 -0.64 0.04
CA ASN A 234 7.13 0.25 -0.48
C ASN A 234 6.87 1.70 -0.03
N ILE A 235 7.90 2.35 0.49
CA ILE A 235 7.85 3.72 0.99
C ILE A 235 8.99 4.50 0.34
N SER A 236 8.66 5.51 -0.48
CA SER A 236 9.65 6.43 -1.02
C SER A 236 9.65 7.75 -0.25
N GLY A 237 10.82 8.34 -0.05
CA GLY A 237 10.96 9.66 0.53
C GLY A 237 10.51 10.78 -0.40
N ALA A 238 10.62 10.62 -1.72
CA ALA A 238 10.18 11.61 -2.70
C ALA A 238 9.81 10.96 -4.06
N ASP A 239 9.37 11.77 -5.01
CA ASP A 239 9.09 11.34 -6.38
C ASP A 239 10.36 10.83 -7.09
N ASP A 240 10.30 9.58 -7.57
CA ASP A 240 11.37 8.84 -8.24
C ASP A 240 11.08 8.51 -9.70
N GLU A 241 9.92 8.91 -10.21
CA GLU A 241 9.53 8.63 -11.60
C GLU A 241 10.00 9.72 -12.56
N ARG A 242 10.39 10.89 -12.05
CA ARG A 242 10.90 11.99 -12.86
C ARG A 242 12.39 11.82 -13.17
N VAL A 243 12.72 10.75 -13.88
CA VAL A 243 14.08 10.47 -14.35
C VAL A 243 14.47 11.44 -15.47
N GLY A 244 15.65 12.08 -15.33
CA GLY A 244 16.22 12.94 -16.38
C GLY A 244 15.73 14.38 -16.42
N VAL A 245 14.86 14.81 -15.50
CA VAL A 245 14.58 16.25 -15.31
C VAL A 245 15.71 16.95 -14.55
N PRO A 246 15.97 18.25 -14.84
CA PRO A 246 16.98 19.01 -14.11
C PRO A 246 16.70 19.03 -12.61
N SER A 247 17.76 19.08 -11.81
CA SER A 247 17.68 19.21 -10.35
C SER A 247 16.90 20.47 -9.89
N THR A 248 16.78 21.47 -10.75
CA THR A 248 16.01 22.69 -10.50
C THR A 248 14.51 22.56 -10.76
N ALA A 249 14.06 21.42 -11.32
CA ALA A 249 12.64 21.20 -11.57
C ALA A 249 11.89 21.09 -10.23
N PRO A 250 10.67 21.64 -10.12
CA PRO A 250 9.87 21.50 -8.89
C PRO A 250 9.63 20.02 -8.58
N GLN A 251 10.05 19.54 -7.42
CA GLN A 251 9.85 18.15 -6.97
C GLN A 251 8.60 18.04 -6.08
N SER A 252 8.16 16.81 -5.79
CA SER A 252 7.22 16.59 -4.69
C SER A 252 7.81 17.05 -3.36
N GLN A 253 6.97 17.22 -2.35
CA GLN A 253 7.43 17.27 -0.97
C GLN A 253 7.85 15.86 -0.50
N GLU A 254 8.60 15.81 0.59
CA GLU A 254 9.03 14.58 1.22
C GLU A 254 7.85 13.82 1.88
N THR A 255 7.96 12.50 1.93
CA THR A 255 7.08 11.64 2.72
C THR A 255 7.35 11.83 4.21
N ALA A 256 6.31 11.98 5.02
CA ALA A 256 6.47 12.26 6.43
C ALA A 256 5.42 11.61 7.34
N ARG A 257 5.83 11.20 8.55
CA ARG A 257 4.92 10.74 9.62
C ARG A 257 4.04 9.57 9.18
N ILE A 258 4.72 8.47 8.85
CA ILE A 258 4.09 7.20 8.48
C ILE A 258 4.19 6.23 9.66
N LEU A 259 3.05 5.67 10.06
CA LEU A 259 2.93 4.62 11.08
C LEU A 259 2.44 3.34 10.42
N VAL A 260 3.24 2.28 10.50
CA VAL A 260 2.92 0.91 10.08
C VAL A 260 2.87 0.06 11.34
N GLN A 261 1.69 -0.27 11.83
CA GLN A 261 1.53 -0.87 13.16
C GLN A 261 0.52 -2.02 13.22
N ASP A 262 0.79 -3.06 14.01
CA ASP A 262 -0.20 -4.14 14.26
C ASP A 262 -0.73 -4.80 12.98
N ASN A 263 0.08 -4.87 11.92
CA ASN A 263 -0.30 -5.56 10.68
C ASN A 263 0.25 -6.97 10.67
N PHE A 264 -0.46 -7.85 9.96
CA PHE A 264 -0.02 -9.19 9.66
C PHE A 264 0.31 -9.32 8.17
N PHE A 265 1.56 -9.69 7.89
CA PHE A 265 2.03 -9.99 6.55
C PHE A 265 2.25 -11.50 6.43
N ASP A 266 1.68 -12.16 5.43
CA ASP A 266 1.78 -13.61 5.25
C ASP A 266 1.92 -14.00 3.79
N ASP A 267 2.52 -15.15 3.52
CA ASP A 267 2.68 -15.65 2.15
C ASP A 267 3.18 -14.59 1.16
N LEU A 268 4.24 -13.89 1.56
CA LEU A 268 4.97 -12.97 0.70
C LEU A 268 6.11 -13.70 0.00
N GLY A 269 6.32 -13.49 -1.30
CA GLY A 269 7.55 -13.95 -1.95
C GLY A 269 7.48 -14.42 -3.40
N PRO A 270 8.50 -15.22 -3.81
CA PRO A 270 8.71 -15.64 -5.19
C PRO A 270 7.58 -16.43 -5.83
N ASP A 271 6.73 -17.09 -5.03
CA ASP A 271 5.55 -17.78 -5.57
C ASP A 271 4.58 -16.79 -6.24
N TRP A 272 4.65 -15.50 -5.89
CA TRP A 272 3.89 -14.40 -6.48
C TRP A 272 4.73 -13.58 -7.47
N GLY A 273 5.89 -14.07 -7.90
CA GLY A 273 6.76 -13.45 -8.90
C GLY A 273 7.69 -12.33 -8.39
N GLY A 274 7.51 -11.89 -7.15
CA GLY A 274 8.33 -10.86 -6.50
C GLY A 274 9.54 -11.41 -5.75
N ASP A 275 10.28 -10.53 -5.07
CA ASP A 275 11.41 -10.90 -4.22
C ASP A 275 11.04 -11.03 -2.73
N GLY A 276 9.79 -10.76 -2.35
CA GLY A 276 9.27 -11.00 -1.00
C GLY A 276 9.56 -9.91 0.03
N ARG A 277 10.20 -8.79 -0.35
CA ARG A 277 10.53 -7.72 0.61
C ARG A 277 9.30 -7.32 1.43
N ILE A 278 9.38 -7.50 2.75
CA ILE A 278 8.26 -7.14 3.64
C ILE A 278 8.12 -5.61 3.66
N PHE A 279 9.23 -4.92 3.93
CA PHE A 279 9.30 -3.46 3.90
C PHE A 279 10.42 -3.00 2.98
N GLN A 280 10.13 -2.00 2.16
CA GLN A 280 11.12 -1.27 1.39
C GLN A 280 11.04 0.22 1.71
N VAL A 281 12.18 0.83 2.00
CA VAL A 281 12.32 2.26 2.25
C VAL A 281 13.38 2.81 1.30
N VAL A 282 12.99 3.75 0.46
CA VAL A 282 13.85 4.32 -0.57
C VAL A 282 13.77 5.85 -0.53
N ASN A 283 14.77 6.53 -1.10
CA ASN A 283 14.88 7.99 -1.07
C ASN A 283 14.93 8.61 -2.47
N GLY A 284 14.30 7.95 -3.45
CA GLY A 284 14.10 8.48 -4.79
C GLY A 284 15.35 8.55 -5.66
N PRO A 285 15.30 9.23 -6.82
CA PRO A 285 16.18 8.94 -7.93
C PRO A 285 17.63 9.34 -7.62
N TRP A 286 18.55 8.56 -8.19
CA TRP A 286 19.97 8.58 -7.91
C TRP A 286 20.66 9.95 -8.11
N ASP A 287 21.60 10.20 -7.21
CA ASP A 287 22.83 11.01 -7.29
C ASP A 287 22.83 12.54 -7.45
N ALA A 288 21.72 13.19 -7.81
CA ALA A 288 21.78 14.62 -8.18
C ALA A 288 21.17 15.63 -7.20
N LEU A 289 20.39 15.20 -6.18
CA LEU A 289 19.61 16.13 -5.35
C LEU A 289 19.60 15.78 -3.84
N PRO A 290 19.76 16.77 -2.95
CA PRO A 290 19.49 16.63 -1.52
C PRO A 290 17.99 16.68 -1.21
N GLY A 291 17.55 16.06 -0.11
CA GLY A 291 16.22 16.27 0.47
C GLY A 291 15.12 15.34 -0.05
N PHE A 292 15.41 14.04 -0.07
CA PHE A 292 14.45 12.99 -0.43
C PHE A 292 14.27 11.94 0.67
N ALA A 293 14.46 12.35 1.92
CA ALA A 293 14.37 11.44 3.05
C ALA A 293 12.90 11.07 3.33
N VAL A 294 12.72 9.97 4.06
CA VAL A 294 11.44 9.73 4.75
C VAL A 294 11.56 10.37 6.13
N LEU A 295 10.62 11.25 6.48
CA LEU A 295 10.66 12.05 7.70
C LEU A 295 9.71 11.51 8.77
N GLY A 296 10.20 10.65 9.66
CA GLY A 296 9.41 10.02 10.71
C GLY A 296 8.63 8.82 10.19
N LEU A 297 9.31 7.68 10.13
CA LEU A 297 8.72 6.38 9.83
C LEU A 297 8.79 5.49 11.07
N THR A 298 7.64 5.02 11.53
CA THR A 298 7.54 4.04 12.62
C THR A 298 6.93 2.76 12.07
N ILE A 299 7.68 1.66 12.18
CA ILE A 299 7.23 0.30 11.88
C ILE A 299 7.27 -0.46 13.21
N GLU A 300 6.12 -0.73 13.81
CA GLU A 300 6.07 -1.36 15.11
C GLU A 300 4.95 -2.38 15.32
N HIS A 301 5.18 -3.39 16.16
CA HIS A 301 4.16 -4.41 16.44
C HIS A 301 3.62 -5.09 15.17
N ASN A 302 4.43 -5.27 14.12
CA ASN A 302 3.99 -6.05 12.97
C ASN A 302 4.46 -7.50 13.12
N THR A 303 3.64 -8.44 12.68
CA THR A 303 4.04 -9.84 12.50
C THR A 303 4.15 -10.12 11.01
N ALA A 304 5.31 -10.57 10.53
CA ALA A 304 5.52 -10.89 9.13
C ALA A 304 6.10 -12.28 8.94
N ARG A 305 5.44 -13.04 8.07
CA ARG A 305 5.74 -14.43 7.71
C ARG A 305 5.98 -14.51 6.20
N VAL A 306 6.91 -15.35 5.82
CA VAL A 306 7.31 -15.59 4.44
C VAL A 306 7.08 -17.07 4.17
N ALA A 307 6.23 -17.40 3.20
CA ALA A 307 5.86 -18.79 2.94
C ALA A 307 7.00 -19.65 2.37
N THR A 308 8.02 -19.05 1.74
CA THR A 308 8.91 -19.80 0.84
C THR A 308 10.38 -19.40 0.96
N ALA A 309 11.26 -20.40 0.89
CA ALA A 309 12.69 -20.21 0.71
C ALA A 309 12.95 -19.41 -0.58
N GLY A 310 13.51 -18.21 -0.46
CA GLY A 310 13.77 -17.34 -1.61
C GLY A 310 13.45 -15.86 -1.40
N ASN A 311 12.75 -15.50 -0.31
CA ASN A 311 12.52 -14.10 0.03
C ASN A 311 13.83 -13.35 0.34
N SER A 312 13.98 -12.18 -0.26
CA SER A 312 15.13 -11.29 -0.14
C SER A 312 15.32 -10.77 1.28
N ALA A 313 14.38 -10.01 1.85
CA ALA A 313 14.69 -9.20 3.04
C ALA A 313 13.47 -8.88 3.93
N ALA A 314 13.73 -8.82 5.24
CA ALA A 314 12.79 -8.28 6.23
C ALA A 314 12.58 -6.77 6.05
N ALA A 315 13.66 -6.05 5.75
CA ALA A 315 13.57 -4.66 5.31
C ALA A 315 14.70 -4.34 4.32
N PHE A 316 14.37 -3.60 3.27
CA PHE A 316 15.33 -3.14 2.27
C PHE A 316 15.44 -1.61 2.28
N PHE A 317 16.68 -1.10 2.25
CA PHE A 317 16.97 0.33 2.11
C PHE A 317 17.67 0.62 0.78
N GLY A 318 17.10 1.51 -0.03
CA GLY A 318 17.54 1.71 -1.42
C GLY A 318 18.10 3.08 -1.76
N ASP A 319 18.55 3.17 -3.00
CA ASP A 319 19.01 4.39 -3.70
C ASP A 319 20.28 5.05 -3.16
N SER A 320 20.19 6.11 -2.35
CA SER A 320 21.32 6.98 -2.01
C SER A 320 21.65 6.97 -0.50
N PRO A 321 22.77 6.39 -0.04
CA PRO A 321 23.18 6.44 1.36
C PRO A 321 23.88 7.75 1.75
N ARG A 322 23.66 8.85 1.02
CA ARG A 322 24.31 10.14 1.31
C ARG A 322 23.72 10.74 2.59
N PRO A 323 24.53 11.42 3.44
CA PRO A 323 24.05 12.00 4.70
C PRO A 323 22.80 12.87 4.56
N GLU A 324 22.71 13.67 3.49
CA GLU A 324 21.57 14.54 3.18
C GLU A 324 20.27 13.81 2.80
N ASN A 325 20.35 12.52 2.46
CA ASN A 325 19.21 11.69 2.04
C ASN A 325 18.87 10.59 3.07
N GLN A 326 19.55 10.58 4.22
CA GLN A 326 19.25 9.64 5.28
C GLN A 326 17.83 9.87 5.83
N HIS A 327 17.08 8.78 6.00
CA HIS A 327 15.75 8.80 6.61
C HIS A 327 15.85 9.30 8.05
N GLN A 328 14.97 10.22 8.45
CA GLN A 328 15.02 10.89 9.73
C GLN A 328 13.97 10.35 10.68
N ASN A 329 14.27 10.31 11.99
CA ASN A 329 13.36 9.83 13.03
C ASN A 329 12.78 8.44 12.72
N PHE A 330 13.63 7.54 12.22
CA PHE A 330 13.25 6.17 11.90
C PHE A 330 13.14 5.31 13.16
N SER A 331 12.08 4.50 13.24
CA SER A 331 11.85 3.54 14.31
C SER A 331 11.34 2.21 13.76
N TYR A 332 12.07 1.13 14.00
CA TYR A 332 11.66 -0.24 13.76
C TYR A 332 11.73 -1.02 15.07
N ARG A 333 10.58 -1.24 15.73
CA ARG A 333 10.57 -1.81 17.07
C ARG A 333 9.42 -2.77 17.33
N ASN A 334 9.59 -3.68 18.28
CA ASN A 334 8.53 -4.58 18.72
C ASN A 334 7.93 -5.41 17.57
N ASN A 335 8.67 -5.69 16.50
CA ASN A 335 8.16 -6.51 15.40
C ASN A 335 8.57 -7.98 15.58
N VAL A 336 7.77 -8.89 15.02
CA VAL A 336 8.13 -10.30 14.83
C VAL A 336 8.23 -10.54 13.32
N THR A 337 9.44 -10.70 12.80
CA THR A 337 9.63 -10.85 11.35
C THR A 337 10.59 -11.99 11.04
N GLU A 338 10.36 -12.66 9.91
CA GLU A 338 11.37 -13.53 9.35
C GLU A 338 12.48 -12.72 8.68
N ARG A 339 13.73 -13.18 8.83
CA ARG A 339 14.89 -12.53 8.25
C ARG A 339 14.85 -12.46 6.71
N GLY A 340 14.33 -13.50 6.07
CA GLY A 340 14.61 -13.75 4.65
C GLY A 340 16.09 -14.07 4.41
N GLN A 341 16.57 -13.87 3.18
CA GLN A 341 17.95 -14.14 2.76
C GLN A 341 18.96 -13.11 3.27
N GLU A 342 18.55 -11.85 3.43
CA GLU A 342 19.44 -10.71 3.67
C GLU A 342 19.13 -9.93 4.95
N GLY A 343 18.02 -10.22 5.64
CA GLY A 343 17.64 -9.53 6.87
C GLY A 343 17.25 -8.07 6.61
N VAL A 344 17.86 -7.14 7.33
CA VAL A 344 17.76 -5.71 7.04
C VAL A 344 19.00 -5.28 6.26
N VAL A 345 18.82 -5.05 4.96
CA VAL A 345 19.93 -4.79 4.04
C VAL A 345 19.67 -3.52 3.23
N GLY A 346 20.72 -2.88 2.75
CA GLY A 346 20.56 -1.78 1.80
C GLY A 346 21.58 -1.84 0.67
N THR A 347 21.33 -1.07 -0.39
CA THR A 347 22.18 -1.03 -1.58
C THR A 347 23.64 -0.77 -1.16
N ASP A 348 24.55 -1.64 -1.62
CA ASP A 348 25.99 -1.60 -1.33
C ASP A 348 26.35 -1.59 0.18
N ARG A 349 25.50 -2.18 1.03
CA ARG A 349 25.71 -2.34 2.47
C ARG A 349 25.44 -3.77 2.90
N SER A 350 26.05 -4.16 4.01
CA SER A 350 25.78 -5.45 4.65
C SER A 350 24.60 -5.36 5.62
N GLU A 351 24.01 -6.51 5.94
CA GLU A 351 22.90 -6.66 6.88
C GLU A 351 23.14 -5.94 8.23
N GLY A 352 22.08 -5.34 8.78
CA GLY A 352 22.02 -4.80 10.14
C GLY A 352 22.57 -3.38 10.27
N ALA A 353 23.38 -3.14 11.31
CA ALA A 353 23.90 -1.82 11.68
C ALA A 353 24.59 -1.09 10.52
N PRO A 354 25.42 -1.72 9.66
CA PRO A 354 26.03 -1.03 8.52
C PRO A 354 25.00 -0.47 7.53
N THR A 355 23.86 -1.15 7.34
CA THR A 355 22.74 -0.62 6.56
C THR A 355 22.06 0.52 7.30
N LEU A 356 21.70 0.31 8.56
CA LEU A 356 20.96 1.29 9.35
C LEU A 356 21.75 2.59 9.53
N ASP A 357 23.05 2.52 9.86
CA ASP A 357 23.93 3.68 10.02
C ASP A 357 24.14 4.45 8.71
N ALA A 358 24.03 3.77 7.57
CA ALA A 358 24.17 4.39 6.25
C ALA A 358 22.90 5.10 5.78
N TYR A 359 21.72 4.54 6.06
CA TYR A 359 20.45 5.03 5.51
C TYR A 359 19.56 5.76 6.52
N CYS A 360 19.81 5.64 7.82
CA CYS A 360 19.01 6.29 8.86
C CYS A 360 19.84 7.31 9.66
N ALA A 361 19.34 8.53 9.75
CA ALA A 361 19.99 9.58 10.52
C ALA A 361 19.92 9.26 12.02
N THR A 362 21.03 9.46 12.72
CA THR A 362 21.08 9.29 14.18
C THR A 362 20.41 10.49 14.88
N PRO A 363 19.57 10.27 15.90
CA PRO A 363 19.18 8.97 16.46
C PRO A 363 18.08 8.27 15.64
N TYR A 364 18.22 6.96 15.46
CA TYR A 364 17.18 6.05 15.01
C TYR A 364 16.95 4.94 16.05
N ALA A 365 15.79 4.29 16.02
CA ALA A 365 15.46 3.17 16.90
C ALA A 365 15.34 1.87 16.11
N PHE A 366 16.12 0.86 16.50
CA PHE A 366 15.94 -0.51 16.02
C PHE A 366 16.07 -1.43 17.23
N THR A 367 14.96 -1.81 17.86
CA THR A 367 15.01 -2.52 19.15
C THR A 367 13.74 -3.31 19.45
N ASN A 368 13.86 -4.27 20.33
CA ASN A 368 12.86 -5.19 20.82
C ASN A 368 12.16 -5.98 19.70
N ASN A 369 12.88 -6.24 18.61
CA ASN A 369 12.38 -7.08 17.53
C ASN A 369 12.77 -8.54 17.75
N VAL A 370 11.88 -9.44 17.35
CA VAL A 370 12.15 -10.88 17.21
C VAL A 370 12.37 -11.15 15.73
N ILE A 371 13.62 -11.39 15.33
CA ILE A 371 13.99 -11.61 13.93
C ILE A 371 14.39 -13.08 13.75
N ILE A 372 13.52 -13.84 13.11
CA ILE A 372 13.62 -15.30 13.02
C ILE A 372 14.63 -15.67 11.94
N GLY A 373 15.54 -16.60 12.26
CA GLY A 373 16.52 -17.15 11.30
C GLY A 373 17.82 -16.34 11.16
N VAL A 374 18.10 -15.38 12.04
CA VAL A 374 19.39 -14.66 12.07
C VAL A 374 20.42 -15.45 12.91
N PRO A 375 21.69 -15.57 12.46
CA PRO A 375 22.77 -16.17 13.27
C PRO A 375 23.15 -15.38 14.54
N GLY A 376 22.43 -14.31 14.89
CA GLY A 376 22.74 -13.33 15.92
C GLY A 376 23.73 -12.24 15.48
N GLY A 377 23.63 -11.06 16.11
CA GLY A 377 24.80 -10.17 16.30
C GLY A 377 25.10 -9.02 15.31
N SER A 378 24.20 -8.60 14.43
CA SER A 378 24.46 -7.45 13.51
C SER A 378 23.57 -6.23 13.73
N TYR A 379 22.65 -6.26 14.69
CA TYR A 379 21.64 -5.22 14.86
C TYR A 379 21.90 -4.38 16.12
N PRO A 380 21.65 -3.06 16.10
CA PRO A 380 21.79 -2.22 17.28
C PRO A 380 20.64 -2.48 18.26
N GLY A 381 20.76 -2.02 19.51
CA GLY A 381 19.71 -2.17 20.52
C GLY A 381 19.52 -3.61 21.03
N VAL A 382 18.40 -3.86 21.71
CA VAL A 382 18.04 -5.19 22.22
C VAL A 382 17.22 -5.89 21.16
N ASN A 383 17.65 -7.00 20.59
CA ASN A 383 16.82 -7.80 19.67
C ASN A 383 17.03 -9.28 19.95
N TRP A 384 16.07 -10.10 19.53
CA TRP A 384 16.11 -11.55 19.70
C TRP A 384 16.14 -12.26 18.36
N PHE A 385 16.86 -13.38 18.31
CA PHE A 385 17.17 -14.10 17.08
C PHE A 385 16.87 -15.59 17.22
N PRO A 386 15.59 -15.97 17.36
CA PRO A 386 15.22 -17.39 17.38
C PRO A 386 15.66 -18.06 16.07
N PRO A 387 16.33 -19.23 16.12
CA PRO A 387 16.76 -19.93 14.91
C PRO A 387 15.61 -20.34 14.00
N THR A 388 14.48 -20.73 14.59
CA THR A 388 13.29 -21.21 13.87
C THR A 388 12.01 -20.67 14.50
N ASP A 389 10.90 -20.83 13.81
CA ASP A 389 9.57 -20.45 14.30
C ASP A 389 9.16 -21.21 15.57
N ALA A 390 9.63 -22.45 15.71
CA ALA A 390 9.39 -23.26 16.89
C ALA A 390 10.00 -22.65 18.15
N ASP A 391 11.07 -21.86 18.01
CA ASP A 391 11.75 -21.19 19.12
C ASP A 391 11.06 -19.88 19.54
N VAL A 392 10.08 -19.40 18.76
CA VAL A 392 9.33 -18.17 19.09
C VAL A 392 8.30 -18.41 20.18
N GLY A 393 7.66 -19.58 20.18
CA GLY A 393 6.59 -19.92 21.11
C GLY A 393 5.25 -19.27 20.77
N PHE A 394 4.83 -19.37 19.51
CA PHE A 394 3.50 -18.92 19.06
C PHE A 394 2.35 -19.71 19.71
N VAL A 395 1.15 -19.11 19.76
CA VAL A 395 -0.07 -19.75 20.30
C VAL A 395 -0.49 -20.96 19.47
N ASP A 396 -0.67 -20.78 18.15
CA ASP A 396 -0.98 -21.87 17.23
C ASP A 396 -0.44 -21.56 15.83
N TYR A 397 0.82 -21.94 15.63
CA TYR A 397 1.50 -21.78 14.34
C TYR A 397 0.73 -22.46 13.19
N SER A 398 0.14 -23.63 13.44
CA SER A 398 -0.49 -24.45 12.40
C SER A 398 -1.81 -23.89 11.91
N SER A 399 -2.51 -23.13 12.75
CA SER A 399 -3.76 -22.45 12.42
C SER A 399 -3.57 -21.01 11.95
N GLY A 400 -2.33 -20.52 11.83
CA GLY A 400 -2.03 -19.14 11.47
C GLY A 400 -2.19 -18.12 12.60
N ASN A 401 -2.28 -18.56 13.86
CA ASN A 401 -2.27 -17.67 15.01
C ASN A 401 -0.83 -17.47 15.52
N TYR A 402 -0.22 -16.39 15.05
CA TYR A 402 1.16 -16.02 15.38
C TYR A 402 1.26 -15.04 16.55
N ALA A 403 0.26 -14.98 17.43
CA ALA A 403 0.39 -14.31 18.71
C ALA A 403 1.42 -15.03 19.59
N LEU A 404 2.12 -14.29 20.46
CA LEU A 404 3.06 -14.90 21.41
C LEU A 404 2.31 -15.64 22.52
N GLY A 405 2.58 -16.94 22.64
CA GLY A 405 2.00 -17.79 23.67
C GLY A 405 2.53 -17.46 25.07
N PRO A 406 1.84 -17.88 26.15
CA PRO A 406 2.26 -17.59 27.52
C PRO A 406 3.65 -18.10 27.90
N GLY A 407 4.15 -19.13 27.21
CA GLY A 407 5.49 -19.69 27.39
C GLY A 407 6.57 -19.07 26.49
N SER A 408 6.21 -18.13 25.61
CA SER A 408 7.19 -17.47 24.74
C SER A 408 8.20 -16.69 25.57
N PRO A 409 9.52 -16.81 25.31
CA PRO A 409 10.53 -15.99 25.96
C PRO A 409 10.40 -14.50 25.61
N TYR A 410 9.62 -14.17 24.57
CA TYR A 410 9.45 -12.81 24.05
C TYR A 410 8.15 -12.15 24.54
N LYS A 411 7.33 -12.86 25.32
CA LYS A 411 6.09 -12.34 25.90
C LYS A 411 6.37 -11.09 26.76
N ASN A 412 5.60 -10.03 26.54
CA ASN A 412 5.67 -8.73 27.21
C ASN A 412 7.06 -8.04 27.12
N GLN A 413 7.87 -8.40 26.12
CA GLN A 413 9.22 -7.84 25.96
C GLN A 413 9.27 -6.59 25.08
N GLY A 414 8.15 -6.12 24.54
CA GLY A 414 8.09 -4.88 23.77
C GLY A 414 8.53 -3.67 24.61
N THR A 415 8.99 -2.61 23.95
CA THR A 415 9.43 -1.37 24.63
C THR A 415 8.34 -0.72 25.47
N ASP A 416 7.07 -1.04 25.20
CA ASP A 416 5.87 -0.57 25.89
C ASP A 416 5.31 -1.59 26.90
N GLY A 417 6.00 -2.72 27.11
CA GLY A 417 5.56 -3.81 27.97
C GLY A 417 4.52 -4.75 27.36
N LYS A 418 4.16 -4.56 26.08
CA LYS A 418 3.33 -5.50 25.32
C LYS A 418 4.19 -6.56 24.62
N ASP A 419 3.54 -7.48 23.92
CA ASP A 419 4.22 -8.44 23.07
C ASP A 419 4.80 -7.75 21.83
N PRO A 420 6.03 -8.11 21.41
CA PRO A 420 6.45 -7.91 20.03
C PRO A 420 5.53 -8.69 19.07
N GLY A 421 5.28 -8.12 17.90
CA GLY A 421 4.36 -8.63 16.90
C GLY A 421 2.98 -7.98 16.98
N ALA A 422 2.13 -8.32 16.02
CA ALA A 422 0.76 -7.80 15.92
C ALA A 422 -0.12 -8.29 17.07
N ASP A 423 -1.00 -7.41 17.55
CA ASP A 423 -2.12 -7.78 18.40
C ASP A 423 -3.18 -8.55 17.58
N PHE A 424 -3.06 -9.88 17.54
CA PHE A 424 -3.96 -10.75 16.78
C PHE A 424 -5.42 -10.68 17.23
N ASP A 425 -5.69 -10.45 18.53
CA ASP A 425 -7.07 -10.30 19.01
C ASP A 425 -7.71 -9.03 18.40
N ALA A 426 -6.96 -7.91 18.40
CA ALA A 426 -7.41 -6.67 17.77
C ALA A 426 -7.49 -6.78 16.25
N LEU A 427 -6.53 -7.48 15.62
CA LEU A 427 -6.48 -7.71 14.17
C LEU A 427 -7.68 -8.55 13.71
N ASP A 428 -7.95 -9.67 14.37
CA ASP A 428 -9.08 -10.55 14.08
C ASP A 428 -10.40 -9.80 14.26
N GLN A 429 -10.52 -8.98 15.31
CA GLN A 429 -11.69 -8.13 15.51
C GLN A 429 -11.85 -7.10 14.39
N ALA A 430 -10.76 -6.45 13.96
CA ALA A 430 -10.80 -5.41 12.94
C ALA A 430 -11.09 -5.96 11.53
N THR A 431 -10.73 -7.22 11.27
CA THR A 431 -10.86 -7.89 9.96
C THR A 431 -12.01 -8.92 9.91
N ALA A 432 -12.73 -9.11 11.01
CA ALA A 432 -13.84 -10.07 11.11
C ALA A 432 -14.92 -9.80 10.06
N GLY A 433 -15.13 -10.74 9.14
CA GLY A 433 -16.17 -10.64 8.11
C GLY A 433 -15.78 -9.82 6.87
N VAL A 434 -14.51 -9.40 6.74
CA VAL A 434 -14.02 -8.73 5.54
C VAL A 434 -14.03 -9.66 4.32
N THR A 435 -13.63 -10.92 4.50
CA THR A 435 -13.67 -11.95 3.45
C THR A 435 -14.95 -12.78 3.57
N SER A 436 -15.59 -13.11 2.44
CA SER A 436 -16.88 -13.82 2.36
C SER A 436 -16.75 -15.29 1.99
#